data_AF-A0A2K8N2Y2-F1
#
_entry.id   AF-A0A2K8N2Y2-F1
#
_cell.length_a   1.000
_cell.length_b   1.000
_cell.length_c   1.000
_cell.angle_alpha   90.00
_cell.angle_beta   90.00
_cell.angle_gamma   90.00
#
_symmetry.space_group_name_H-M   'P 1'
#
loop_
_entity.id
_entity.type
_entity.pdbx_description
1 polymer ?
#
loop_
_entity_poly.entity_id
_entity_poly.type
_entity_poly.pdbx_seq_one_letter_code
_entity_poly.pdbx_strand_id
1 'polypeptide(L)'
;MKSNKMTDEKFRSDIPDSYFYPAIFTFGEDGVSVEFPDLDGCFTGGSDVQEAHRLAEDVLAGYLSILEEEGRPIPKPSVGKRFDLQEKQEVVLVRAWMPPYRENYRTRAVKKTVTLPSWLKKAVGERHINFSRVLQEALMKQLGITIKSGSSDSEDWIE
;
A
#
# COMPACT_ATOMS: atom_id res chain seq x y z
N MET A 1 28.50 26.97 14.92
CA MET A 1 27.15 27.49 14.58
C MET A 1 26.64 26.67 13.40
N LYS A 2 25.67 25.76 13.65
CA LYS A 2 24.83 24.98 12.71
C LYS A 2 25.59 24.08 11.71
N SER A 3 25.30 22.80 11.50
CA SER A 3 24.14 21.97 11.83
C SER A 3 24.61 20.51 11.89
N ASN A 4 24.31 19.84 12.99
CA ASN A 4 24.51 18.41 13.17
C ASN A 4 23.19 17.73 12.77
N LYS A 5 23.07 17.20 11.55
CA LYS A 5 22.05 16.19 11.23
C LYS A 5 22.67 14.84 11.64
N MET A 6 22.46 14.22 12.81
CA MET A 6 21.18 13.77 13.38
C MET A 6 20.14 13.56 12.26
N THR A 7 19.90 12.38 11.74
CA THR A 7 20.04 11.04 12.30
C THR A 7 20.03 10.06 11.12
N ASP A 8 21.04 9.19 11.10
CA ASP A 8 20.96 7.85 10.53
C ASP A 8 20.04 7.03 11.46
N GLU A 9 18.82 7.54 11.65
CA GLU A 9 17.79 6.97 12.52
C GLU A 9 17.37 5.70 11.81
N LYS A 10 18.02 4.62 12.25
CA LYS A 10 17.54 3.25 12.25
C LYS A 10 16.26 3.13 11.46
N PHE A 11 16.33 2.42 10.33
CA PHE A 11 15.23 1.59 9.83
C PHE A 11 14.28 1.39 10.99
N ARG A 12 13.08 2.03 10.99
CA ARG A 12 12.20 2.03 12.17
C ARG A 12 11.82 0.56 12.39
N SER A 13 12.69 -0.22 13.04
CA SER A 13 12.59 -1.66 13.21
C SER A 13 11.45 -2.00 14.15
N ASP A 14 10.88 -0.95 14.73
CA ASP A 14 9.90 -0.98 15.79
C ASP A 14 8.50 -0.63 15.26
N ILE A 15 8.34 -0.29 13.97
CA ILE A 15 7.00 -0.16 13.34
C ILE A 15 6.64 -1.43 12.57
N PRO A 16 5.46 -2.04 12.82
CA PRO A 16 5.04 -3.27 12.15
C PRO A 16 4.95 -3.13 10.62
N ASP A 17 5.33 -4.16 9.86
CA ASP A 17 5.11 -4.20 8.40
C ASP A 17 3.67 -4.52 8.01
N SER A 18 2.83 -4.93 8.97
CA SER A 18 1.42 -5.13 8.72
C SER A 18 0.57 -4.78 9.92
N TYR A 19 -0.61 -4.23 9.65
CA TYR A 19 -1.66 -3.98 10.62
C TYR A 19 -2.92 -4.76 10.23
N PHE A 20 -3.75 -5.10 11.22
CA PHE A 20 -5.01 -5.82 11.01
C PHE A 20 -6.14 -5.07 11.70
N TYR A 21 -7.12 -4.62 10.93
CA TYR A 21 -8.28 -3.90 11.44
C TYR A 21 -9.56 -4.62 11.08
N PRO A 22 -10.53 -4.73 12.01
CA PRO A 22 -11.88 -5.08 11.63
C PRO A 22 -12.44 -3.98 10.74
N ALA A 23 -13.06 -4.37 9.63
CA ALA A 23 -13.84 -3.50 8.79
C ALA A 23 -15.26 -4.05 8.68
N ILE A 24 -16.24 -3.16 8.58
CA ILE A 24 -17.64 -3.53 8.42
C ILE A 24 -17.95 -3.48 6.93
N PHE A 25 -18.29 -4.63 6.37
CA PHE A 25 -18.71 -4.79 4.98
C PHE A 25 -20.22 -4.74 4.93
N THR A 26 -20.80 -3.79 4.19
CA THR A 26 -22.25 -3.69 3.97
C THR A 26 -22.57 -4.14 2.55
N PHE A 27 -23.34 -5.22 2.41
CA PHE A 27 -23.72 -5.79 1.12
C PHE A 27 -24.99 -5.12 0.59
N GLY A 28 -24.82 -4.28 -0.43
CA GLY A 28 -25.91 -3.62 -1.14
C GLY A 28 -26.33 -4.37 -2.41
N GLU A 29 -27.30 -3.80 -3.14
CA GLU A 29 -27.73 -4.32 -4.45
C GLU A 29 -26.71 -4.00 -5.56
N ASP A 30 -26.06 -2.84 -5.47
CA ASP A 30 -25.13 -2.31 -6.48
C ASP A 30 -23.63 -2.51 -6.12
N GLY A 31 -23.34 -3.26 -5.05
CA GLY A 31 -21.97 -3.53 -4.62
C GLY A 31 -21.80 -3.68 -3.11
N VAL A 32 -20.57 -3.55 -2.65
CA VAL A 32 -20.19 -3.72 -1.24
C VAL A 32 -19.44 -2.48 -0.76
N SER A 33 -19.98 -1.81 0.27
CA SER A 33 -19.28 -0.71 0.95
C SER A 33 -18.52 -1.23 2.15
N VAL A 34 -17.42 -0.56 2.48
CA VAL A 34 -16.51 -0.94 3.57
C VAL A 34 -16.17 0.29 4.39
N GLU A 35 -16.27 0.17 5.70
CA GLU A 35 -15.87 1.18 6.67
C GLU A 35 -15.00 0.58 7.77
N PHE A 36 -14.10 1.39 8.33
CA PHE A 36 -13.25 1.00 9.44
C PHE A 36 -13.69 1.70 10.73
N PRO A 37 -14.37 1.01 11.67
CA PRO A 37 -14.93 1.65 12.87
C PRO A 37 -13.87 2.28 13.79
N ASP A 38 -12.62 1.85 13.70
CA ASP A 38 -11.50 2.41 14.48
C ASP A 38 -10.81 3.60 13.79
N LEU A 39 -11.11 3.87 12.51
CA LEU A 39 -10.43 4.86 11.67
C LEU A 39 -11.47 5.82 11.08
N ASP A 40 -11.66 6.95 11.77
CA ASP A 40 -12.63 7.96 11.35
C ASP A 40 -12.33 8.49 9.94
N GLY A 41 -13.36 8.56 9.11
CA GLY A 41 -13.24 8.98 7.71
C GLY A 41 -12.67 7.92 6.74
N CYS A 42 -12.37 6.70 7.19
CA CYS A 42 -11.81 5.65 6.34
C CYS A 42 -12.91 4.77 5.72
N PHE A 43 -13.29 5.11 4.49
CA PHE A 43 -14.37 4.45 3.73
C PHE A 43 -13.89 4.04 2.34
N THR A 44 -14.43 2.94 1.83
CA THR A 44 -14.23 2.50 0.45
C THR A 44 -15.37 1.58 0.02
N GLY A 45 -15.31 1.04 -1.19
CA GLY A 45 -16.28 0.07 -1.68
C GLY A 45 -15.94 -0.41 -3.08
N GLY A 46 -16.53 -1.53 -3.47
CA GLY A 46 -16.33 -2.16 -4.77
C GLY A 46 -17.63 -2.70 -5.35
N SER A 47 -17.62 -3.00 -6.64
CA SER A 47 -18.76 -3.59 -7.35
C SER A 47 -19.06 -5.03 -6.90
N ASP A 48 -18.04 -5.72 -6.38
CA ASP A 48 -18.16 -7.03 -5.77
C ASP A 48 -17.31 -7.13 -4.48
N VAL A 49 -17.44 -8.26 -3.78
CA VAL A 49 -16.74 -8.50 -2.51
C VAL A 49 -15.22 -8.57 -2.68
N GLN A 50 -14.72 -9.12 -3.80
CA GLN A 50 -13.28 -9.22 -4.03
C GLN A 50 -12.66 -7.84 -4.27
N GLU A 51 -13.30 -7.03 -5.09
CA GLU A 51 -12.90 -5.65 -5.35
C GLU A 51 -12.97 -4.82 -4.08
N ALA A 52 -14.09 -4.88 -3.34
CA ALA A 52 -14.25 -4.16 -2.09
C ALA A 52 -13.17 -4.54 -1.07
N HIS A 53 -12.83 -5.83 -0.95
CA HIS A 53 -11.76 -6.26 -0.05
C HIS A 53 -10.38 -5.74 -0.48
N ARG A 54 -10.04 -5.83 -1.77
CA ARG A 54 -8.78 -5.28 -2.30
C ARG A 54 -8.68 -3.78 -2.06
N LEU A 55 -9.76 -3.04 -2.29
CA LEU A 55 -9.80 -1.60 -2.05
C LEU A 55 -9.77 -1.26 -0.55
N ALA A 56 -10.29 -2.14 0.32
CA ALA A 56 -10.19 -2.03 1.77
C ALA A 56 -8.73 -2.17 2.25
N GLU A 57 -7.96 -3.11 1.70
CA GLU A 57 -6.53 -3.23 2.01
C GLU A 57 -5.75 -1.96 1.61
N ASP A 58 -6.05 -1.42 0.43
CA ASP A 58 -5.38 -0.22 -0.12
C ASP A 58 -5.71 1.04 0.70
N VAL A 59 -6.99 1.31 0.96
CA VAL A 59 -7.41 2.49 1.73
C VAL A 59 -6.90 2.42 3.17
N LEU A 60 -6.88 1.23 3.78
CA LEU A 60 -6.37 1.04 5.14
C LEU A 60 -4.88 1.37 5.20
N ALA A 61 -4.09 0.82 4.28
CA ALA A 61 -2.65 1.06 4.26
C ALA A 61 -2.32 2.53 3.97
N GLY A 62 -3.04 3.16 3.04
CA GLY A 62 -2.90 4.59 2.74
C GLY A 62 -3.29 5.50 3.91
N TYR A 63 -4.37 5.19 4.62
CA TYR A 63 -4.77 5.95 5.81
C TYR A 63 -3.70 5.87 6.91
N LEU A 64 -3.22 4.65 7.20
CA LEU A 64 -2.19 4.42 8.21
C LEU A 64 -0.85 5.07 7.83
N SER A 65 -0.50 5.13 6.54
CA SER A 65 0.74 5.79 6.11
C SER A 65 0.71 7.29 6.37
N ILE A 66 -0.43 7.95 6.14
CA ILE A 66 -0.61 9.37 6.47
C ILE A 66 -0.40 9.60 7.97
N LEU A 67 -0.98 8.75 8.82
CA LEU A 67 -0.75 8.83 10.27
C LEU A 67 0.72 8.63 10.65
N GLU A 68 1.41 7.66 10.03
CA GLU A 68 2.85 7.42 10.24
C GLU A 68 3.70 8.64 9.83
N GLU A 69 3.40 9.25 8.68
CA GLU A 69 4.10 10.42 8.13
C GLU A 69 3.90 11.68 8.97
N GLU A 70 2.67 11.90 9.45
CA GLU A 70 2.32 13.04 10.31
C GLU A 70 2.74 12.82 11.77
N GLY A 71 3.30 11.64 12.12
CA GLY A 71 3.66 11.28 13.48
C GLY A 71 2.45 11.18 14.43
N ARG A 72 1.25 10.99 13.89
CA ARG A 72 0.02 10.80 14.67
C ARG A 72 -0.04 9.38 15.24
N PRO A 73 -0.67 9.19 16.40
CA PRO A 73 -0.84 7.86 16.98
C PRO A 73 -1.75 7.01 16.09
N ILE A 74 -1.35 5.75 15.86
CA ILE A 74 -2.16 4.76 15.17
C ILE A 74 -3.26 4.25 16.12
N PRO A 75 -4.56 4.42 15.81
CA PRO A 75 -5.65 3.96 16.67
C PRO A 75 -5.59 2.45 16.92
N LYS A 76 -5.82 1.96 18.13
CA LYS A 76 -5.75 0.52 18.41
C LYS A 76 -6.94 -0.21 17.74
N PRO A 77 -6.72 -1.30 16.97
CA PRO A 77 -7.81 -2.01 16.32
C PRO A 77 -8.70 -2.72 17.35
N SER A 78 -10.01 -2.72 17.11
CA SER A 78 -11.05 -3.31 17.94
C SER A 78 -11.24 -4.81 17.69
N VAL A 79 -10.15 -5.54 17.46
CA VAL A 79 -10.17 -7.00 17.23
C VAL A 79 -10.80 -7.72 18.42
N GLY A 80 -11.74 -8.63 18.14
CA GLY A 80 -12.44 -9.42 19.17
C GLY A 80 -13.51 -8.67 19.94
N LYS A 81 -13.77 -7.39 19.61
CA LYS A 81 -14.94 -6.68 20.14
C LYS A 81 -16.21 -7.07 19.38
N ARG A 82 -17.35 -6.88 20.03
CA ARG A 82 -18.67 -6.98 19.39
C ARG A 82 -19.02 -5.64 18.75
N PHE A 83 -19.58 -5.71 17.55
CA PHE A 83 -20.10 -4.57 16.82
C PHE A 83 -21.62 -4.75 16.69
N ASP A 84 -22.37 -3.67 16.82
CA ASP A 84 -23.82 -3.69 16.60
C ASP A 84 -24.09 -3.59 15.09
N LEU A 85 -24.21 -4.75 14.46
CA LEU A 85 -24.37 -4.85 13.00
C LEU A 85 -25.84 -4.71 12.59
N GLN A 86 -26.07 -4.06 11.46
CA GLN A 86 -27.35 -4.02 10.77
C GLN A 86 -27.52 -5.22 9.83
N GLU A 87 -28.69 -5.35 9.24
CA GLU A 87 -28.94 -6.36 8.21
C GLU A 87 -27.95 -6.16 7.04
N LYS A 88 -27.44 -7.27 6.49
CA LYS A 88 -26.44 -7.29 5.41
C LYS A 88 -25.08 -6.67 5.77
N GLN A 89 -24.75 -6.58 7.06
CA GLN A 89 -23.42 -6.20 7.51
C GLN A 89 -22.64 -7.39 8.05
N GLU A 90 -21.36 -7.48 7.70
CA GLU A 90 -20.44 -8.48 8.22
C GLU A 90 -19.12 -7.84 8.64
N VAL A 91 -18.51 -8.36 9.70
CA VAL A 91 -17.17 -7.91 10.13
C VAL A 91 -16.12 -8.77 9.46
N VAL A 92 -15.21 -8.13 8.73
CA VAL A 92 -14.10 -8.77 8.05
C VAL A 92 -12.79 -8.20 8.59
N LEU A 93 -11.84 -9.06 8.91
CA LEU A 93 -10.49 -8.62 9.29
C LEU A 93 -9.69 -8.31 8.03
N VAL A 94 -9.27 -7.06 7.87
CA VAL A 94 -8.51 -6.58 6.71
C VAL A 94 -7.06 -6.33 7.12
N ARG A 95 -6.13 -6.75 6.26
CA ARG A 95 -4.69 -6.57 6.46
C ARG A 95 -4.21 -5.36 5.66
N ALA A 96 -3.55 -4.41 6.31
CA ALA A 96 -2.72 -3.42 5.63
C ALA A 96 -1.27 -3.92 5.57
N TRP A 97 -0.70 -4.02 4.37
CA TRP A 97 0.74 -4.27 4.18
C TRP A 97 1.44 -2.95 3.89
N MET A 98 2.22 -2.46 4.86
CA MET A 98 2.76 -1.10 4.88
C MET A 98 4.00 -0.82 4.03
N PRO A 99 4.92 -1.76 3.77
CA PRO A 99 6.15 -1.47 3.05
C PRO A 99 5.96 -0.66 1.75
N PRO A 100 4.99 -0.95 0.86
CA PRO A 100 4.78 -0.14 -0.35
C PRO A 100 4.37 1.31 -0.10
N TYR A 101 3.78 1.60 1.06
CA TYR A 101 3.23 2.91 1.41
C TYR A 101 4.22 3.80 2.17
N ARG A 102 5.42 3.28 2.48
CA ARG A 102 6.47 4.03 3.19
C ARG A 102 7.50 4.57 2.21
N GLU A 103 7.80 5.87 2.29
CA GLU A 103 8.71 6.57 1.38
C GLU A 103 10.10 5.92 1.26
N ASN A 104 10.65 5.42 2.37
CA ASN A 104 11.95 4.74 2.39
C ASN A 104 11.98 3.45 1.54
N TYR A 105 10.84 2.79 1.33
CA TYR A 105 10.73 1.64 0.43
C TYR A 105 10.53 2.06 -1.02
N ARG A 106 9.93 3.22 -1.28
CA ARG A 106 9.74 3.76 -2.65
C ARG A 106 11.06 4.25 -3.25
N THR A 107 11.93 4.83 -2.42
CA THR A 107 13.18 5.46 -2.88
C THR A 107 14.38 4.52 -2.88
N ARG A 108 14.34 3.40 -2.13
CA ARG A 108 15.46 2.46 -2.05
C ARG A 108 15.40 1.40 -3.15
N ALA A 109 16.00 1.69 -4.30
CA ALA A 109 16.22 0.69 -5.34
C ALA A 109 17.20 -0.40 -4.86
N VAL A 110 16.73 -1.66 -4.83
CA VAL A 110 17.59 -2.83 -4.54
C VAL A 110 17.95 -3.53 -5.85
N LYS A 111 19.24 -3.71 -6.11
CA LYS A 111 19.71 -4.47 -7.28
C LYS A 111 19.40 -5.94 -7.11
N LYS A 112 18.73 -6.54 -8.10
CA LYS A 112 18.51 -7.99 -8.20
C LYS A 112 19.11 -8.52 -9.50
N THR A 113 19.76 -9.66 -9.42
CA THR A 113 20.26 -10.40 -10.59
C THR A 113 19.21 -11.43 -10.98
N VAL A 114 18.82 -11.44 -12.26
CA VAL A 114 17.83 -12.38 -12.81
C VAL A 114 18.44 -13.16 -13.97
N THR A 115 18.02 -14.42 -14.13
CA THR A 115 18.43 -15.28 -15.23
C THR A 115 17.37 -15.24 -16.33
N LEU A 116 17.78 -14.99 -17.57
CA LEU A 116 16.88 -14.84 -18.72
C LEU A 116 17.42 -15.60 -19.94
N PRO A 117 16.54 -16.08 -20.83
CA PRO A 117 16.96 -16.54 -22.15
C PRO A 117 17.72 -15.46 -22.91
N SER A 118 18.79 -15.83 -23.62
CA SER A 118 19.64 -14.90 -24.37
C SER A 118 18.88 -14.09 -25.43
N TRP A 119 17.91 -14.72 -26.09
CA TRP A 119 17.06 -14.07 -27.09
C TRP A 119 16.22 -12.93 -26.50
N LEU A 120 15.75 -13.08 -25.27
CA LEU A 120 14.92 -12.07 -24.60
C LEU A 120 15.75 -10.86 -24.19
N LYS A 121 16.96 -11.08 -23.67
CA LYS A 121 17.92 -10.01 -23.37
C LYS A 121 18.24 -9.18 -24.61
N LYS A 122 18.46 -9.85 -25.76
CA LYS A 122 18.70 -9.19 -27.04
C LYS A 122 17.50 -8.36 -27.49
N ALA A 123 16.30 -8.94 -27.49
CA ALA A 123 15.08 -8.25 -27.91
C ALA A 123 14.74 -7.02 -27.03
N VAL A 124 14.97 -7.10 -25.72
CA VAL A 124 14.82 -5.98 -24.78
C VAL A 124 15.78 -4.84 -25.10
N GLY A 125 17.05 -5.18 -25.40
CA GLY A 125 18.09 -4.20 -25.76
C GLY A 125 17.80 -3.47 -27.08
N GLU A 126 17.41 -4.20 -28.13
CA GLU A 126 17.08 -3.63 -29.44
C GLU A 126 15.88 -2.67 -29.41
N ARG A 127 14.95 -2.90 -28.48
CA ARG A 127 13.74 -2.08 -28.31
C ARG A 127 13.87 -1.03 -27.20
N HIS A 128 15.05 -0.87 -26.61
CA HIS A 128 15.32 0.08 -25.52
C HIS A 128 14.32 -0.04 -24.34
N ILE A 129 13.89 -1.26 -24.02
CA ILE A 129 12.92 -1.50 -22.94
C ILE A 129 13.61 -1.37 -21.59
N ASN A 130 13.05 -0.57 -20.68
CA ASN A 130 13.54 -0.46 -19.31
C ASN A 130 13.18 -1.73 -18.50
N PHE A 131 14.16 -2.61 -18.35
CA PHE A 131 14.00 -3.91 -17.70
C PHE A 131 13.52 -3.78 -16.24
N SER A 132 14.10 -2.85 -15.48
CA SER A 132 13.73 -2.63 -14.08
C SER A 132 12.27 -2.21 -13.96
N ARG A 133 11.82 -1.28 -14.81
CA ARG A 133 10.42 -0.82 -14.82
C ARG A 133 9.45 -1.95 -15.16
N VAL A 134 9.72 -2.72 -16.22
CA VAL A 134 8.87 -3.85 -16.61
C VAL A 134 8.79 -4.91 -15.51
N LEU A 135 9.93 -5.23 -14.87
CA LEU A 135 9.95 -6.18 -13.77
C LEU A 135 9.12 -5.68 -12.57
N GLN A 136 9.27 -4.41 -12.21
CA GLN A 136 8.50 -3.78 -11.13
C GLN A 136 7.00 -3.79 -11.44
N GLU A 137 6.59 -3.34 -12.63
CA GLU A 137 5.19 -3.34 -13.08
C GLU A 137 4.58 -4.76 -13.05
N ALA A 138 5.31 -5.75 -13.57
CA ALA A 138 4.84 -7.13 -13.59
C ALA A 138 4.69 -7.71 -12.16
N LEU A 139 5.65 -7.44 -11.27
CA LEU A 139 5.59 -7.88 -9.88
C LEU A 139 4.47 -7.20 -9.10
N MET A 140 4.30 -5.88 -9.25
CA MET A 140 3.20 -5.13 -8.63
C MET A 140 1.85 -5.66 -9.09
N LYS A 141 1.68 -5.87 -10.40
CA LYS A 141 0.46 -6.47 -10.96
C LYS A 141 0.19 -7.86 -10.40
N GLN A 142 1.21 -8.71 -10.30
CA GLN A 142 1.06 -10.07 -9.78
C GLN A 142 0.72 -10.09 -8.28
N LEU A 143 1.18 -9.09 -7.54
CA LEU A 143 0.88 -8.91 -6.11
C LEU A 143 -0.43 -8.16 -5.87
N GLY A 144 -1.13 -7.70 -6.92
CA GLY A 144 -2.38 -6.94 -6.78
C GLY A 144 -2.20 -5.50 -6.27
N ILE A 145 -0.98 -4.96 -6.35
CA ILE A 145 -0.63 -3.66 -5.79
C ILE A 145 -0.78 -2.58 -6.87
N THR A 146 -1.54 -1.52 -6.56
CA THR A 146 -1.65 -0.33 -7.40
C THR A 146 -1.15 0.89 -6.62
N ILE A 147 0.15 1.18 -6.71
CA ILE A 147 0.67 2.42 -6.09
C ILE A 147 0.34 3.57 -7.03
N LYS A 148 -0.56 4.48 -6.63
CA LYS A 148 -0.68 5.77 -7.30
C LYS A 148 0.61 6.54 -7.04
N SER A 149 1.43 6.74 -8.06
CA SER A 149 2.48 7.76 -8.01
C SER A 149 1.77 9.08 -7.75
N GLY A 150 2.04 9.71 -6.59
CA GLY A 150 1.63 11.08 -6.36
C GLY A 150 2.13 11.92 -7.52
N SER A 151 1.25 12.75 -8.07
CA SER A 151 1.61 13.78 -9.03
C SER A 151 2.75 14.62 -8.45
N SER A 152 3.95 14.41 -8.97
CA SER A 152 5.07 15.35 -8.89
C SER A 152 5.61 15.44 -10.31
N ASP A 153 4.97 16.30 -11.09
CA ASP A 153 5.61 16.96 -12.22
C ASP A 153 6.84 17.70 -11.64
N SER A 154 7.98 17.02 -11.67
CA SER A 154 9.29 17.63 -11.51
C SER A 154 10.28 16.76 -12.28
N GLU A 155 10.17 16.84 -13.61
CA GLU A 155 11.31 16.62 -14.51
C GLU A 155 12.36 17.70 -14.20
N ASP A 156 13.10 17.49 -13.14
CA ASP A 156 14.43 18.08 -12.96
C ASP A 156 15.36 16.95 -12.53
N TRP A 157 16.60 17.01 -13.04
CA TRP A 157 17.68 16.01 -13.04
C TRP A 157 17.53 14.96 -14.16
N ILE A 158 18.33 14.97 -15.24
CA ILE A 158 19.82 14.96 -15.27
C ILE A 158 20.33 15.65 -16.56
N GLU A 159 21.21 16.65 -16.41
CA GLU A 159 22.38 16.87 -17.29
C GLU A 159 23.47 15.86 -16.92
#